data_AF-A0A1I4V6M4-F1
#
_entry.id   AF-A0A1I4V6M4-F1
#
_cell.length_a   1.000
_cell.length_b   1.000
_cell.length_c   1.000
_cell.angle_alpha   90.00
_cell.angle_beta   90.00
_cell.angle_gamma   90.00
#
_symmetry.space_group_name_H-M   'P 1'
#
loop_
_entity.id
_entity.type
_entity.pdbx_description
1 polymer ?
#
loop_
_entity_poly.entity_id
_entity_poly.type
_entity_poly.pdbx_seq_one_letter_code
_entity_poly.pdbx_strand_id
1 'polypeptide(L)'
;MRYFKWFIGVSVVILVAVGCGFAFEGDGSVRVKPGERVLLSPLLSTAFENAIFVSSNDRLDGPDLRSLFHPSVDYWVERFSRGRWRYSLEEALRNLWIYEGTMRRIFRRAGVPEELIFLCLVESHGRILSLSPHGAAGLWQIMPSTARYLGLRVNNVVDERYDPVKSTWAVARYLKKLYEKFGRWDLVFAAYNYGEYGVEEKIRRYGVKDFFRLVELRCFPRETRTYVPKVFATIRMGRSLLYAQYMDKERLTVRAVEVLRVTRPVSLMELSEILGMPLSVLMRLNPAVRNPYVNLPGGFLLHVPIGLRDLAVRALWGSRVM
;
A
#
# COMPACT_ATOMS: atom_id res chain seq x y z
N MET A 1 -2.40 -41.55 4.63
CA MET A 1 -0.94 -41.37 4.51
C MET A 1 -0.54 -41.46 3.04
N ARG A 2 -0.33 -40.32 2.36
CA ARG A 2 0.50 -40.20 1.14
C ARG A 2 0.61 -38.73 0.74
N TYR A 3 1.83 -38.23 0.86
CA TYR A 3 2.27 -36.89 0.49
C TYR A 3 2.35 -36.76 -1.04
N PHE A 4 1.93 -35.63 -1.59
CA PHE A 4 2.31 -35.21 -2.95
C PHE A 4 3.22 -33.99 -2.84
N LYS A 5 4.51 -34.19 -3.10
CA LYS A 5 5.51 -33.16 -3.37
C LYS A 5 5.52 -32.88 -4.87
N TRP A 6 5.67 -31.61 -5.26
CA TRP A 6 6.35 -31.24 -6.51
C TRP A 6 7.29 -30.06 -6.27
N PHE A 7 8.57 -30.31 -6.54
CA PHE A 7 9.59 -29.32 -6.90
C PHE A 7 9.40 -28.96 -8.38
N ILE A 8 9.74 -27.73 -8.78
CA ILE A 8 10.47 -27.35 -10.01
C ILE A 8 10.86 -25.87 -9.84
N GLY A 9 12.15 -25.57 -9.96
CA GLY A 9 12.68 -24.21 -10.07
C GLY A 9 12.88 -23.83 -11.54
N VAL A 10 12.83 -22.53 -11.84
CA VAL A 10 13.43 -21.92 -13.03
C VAL A 10 13.82 -20.49 -12.69
N SER A 11 15.09 -20.16 -12.92
CA SER A 11 15.65 -18.80 -12.90
C SER A 11 15.44 -18.15 -14.28
N VAL A 12 14.91 -16.92 -14.36
CA VAL A 12 14.96 -16.12 -15.60
C VAL A 12 15.13 -14.63 -15.25
N VAL A 13 16.16 -14.03 -15.86
CA VAL A 13 16.46 -12.60 -15.98
C VAL A 13 15.84 -12.09 -17.28
N ILE A 14 15.29 -10.86 -17.37
CA ILE A 14 15.33 -9.93 -18.55
C ILE A 14 14.46 -8.65 -18.35
N LEU A 15 14.87 -7.57 -19.06
CA LEU A 15 14.50 -6.14 -19.07
C LEU A 15 13.07 -5.73 -19.49
N VAL A 16 12.72 -4.47 -19.15
CA VAL A 16 11.41 -3.76 -19.30
C VAL A 16 11.33 -2.87 -20.55
N ALA A 17 10.13 -2.75 -21.14
CA ALA A 17 9.71 -1.60 -21.96
C ALA A 17 8.25 -1.17 -21.64
N VAL A 18 7.97 0.13 -21.79
CA VAL A 18 6.86 0.92 -21.20
C VAL A 18 5.79 1.30 -22.23
N GLY A 19 4.52 1.42 -21.79
CA GLY A 19 3.65 2.55 -22.19
C GLY A 19 2.41 2.25 -23.04
N CYS A 20 1.23 2.66 -22.55
CA CYS A 20 0.21 3.50 -23.22
C CYS A 20 -1.18 3.36 -22.55
N GLY A 21 -1.89 4.50 -22.42
CA GLY A 21 -3.16 4.62 -21.69
C GLY A 21 -4.42 4.26 -22.49
N PHE A 22 -5.54 4.03 -21.79
CA PHE A 22 -6.83 3.66 -22.38
C PHE A 22 -8.03 4.38 -21.75
N ALA A 23 -9.06 4.63 -22.57
CA ALA A 23 -10.37 5.14 -22.19
C ALA A 23 -11.40 3.98 -22.06
N PHE A 24 -12.39 4.13 -21.16
CA PHE A 24 -13.34 3.09 -20.75
C PHE A 24 -14.68 3.15 -21.51
N GLU A 25 -15.24 1.99 -21.88
CA GLU A 25 -16.62 1.86 -22.37
C GLU A 25 -17.50 1.02 -21.40
N GLY A 26 -18.82 1.25 -21.46
CA GLY A 26 -19.82 0.90 -20.43
C GLY A 26 -20.14 -0.57 -20.20
N ASP A 27 -19.47 -1.50 -20.89
CA ASP A 27 -19.58 -2.95 -20.68
C ASP A 27 -18.42 -3.54 -19.85
N GLY A 28 -17.47 -2.68 -19.46
CA GLY A 28 -16.29 -3.08 -18.70
C GLY A 28 -15.14 -3.59 -19.58
N SER A 29 -15.21 -3.53 -20.91
CA SER A 29 -14.03 -3.78 -21.75
C SER A 29 -13.11 -2.53 -21.81
N VAL A 30 -11.79 -2.75 -21.91
CA VAL A 30 -10.80 -1.70 -22.16
C VAL A 30 -10.17 -1.96 -23.52
N ARG A 31 -10.26 -1.01 -24.45
CA ARG A 31 -9.87 -1.18 -25.85
C ARG A 31 -8.36 -1.02 -26.01
N VAL A 32 -7.60 -2.11 -26.03
CA VAL A 32 -6.12 -2.05 -26.07
C VAL A 32 -5.56 -1.90 -27.50
N LYS A 33 -6.31 -2.30 -28.53
CA LYS A 33 -6.10 -2.07 -29.98
C LYS A 33 -7.32 -2.67 -30.74
N PRO A 34 -7.52 -2.40 -32.04
CA PRO A 34 -8.65 -2.95 -32.79
C PRO A 34 -8.56 -4.48 -32.86
N GLY A 35 -9.50 -5.19 -32.23
CA GLY A 35 -9.78 -6.61 -32.52
C GLY A 35 -9.45 -7.63 -31.42
N GLU A 36 -8.59 -7.32 -30.44
CA GLU A 36 -8.24 -8.27 -29.38
C GLU A 36 -9.01 -8.01 -28.08
N ARG A 37 -9.76 -9.02 -27.61
CA ARG A 37 -10.39 -9.04 -26.29
C ARG A 37 -9.45 -9.76 -25.31
N VAL A 38 -9.11 -9.12 -24.19
CA VAL A 38 -8.45 -9.80 -23.07
C VAL A 38 -9.53 -10.26 -22.10
N LEU A 39 -9.71 -11.59 -21.96
CA LEU A 39 -10.54 -12.18 -20.92
C LEU A 39 -9.83 -12.03 -19.56
N LEU A 40 -10.56 -11.57 -18.54
CA LEU A 40 -10.12 -11.70 -17.15
C LEU A 40 -9.82 -13.18 -16.89
N SER A 41 -8.69 -13.48 -16.26
CA SER A 41 -8.36 -14.88 -15.96
C SER A 41 -9.47 -15.51 -15.11
N PRO A 42 -9.91 -16.75 -15.41
CA PRO A 42 -10.97 -17.43 -14.64
C PRO A 42 -10.71 -17.45 -13.13
N LEU A 43 -9.43 -17.51 -12.73
CA LEU A 43 -8.97 -17.47 -11.34
C LEU A 43 -9.36 -16.19 -10.60
N LEU A 44 -9.29 -15.02 -11.26
CA LEU A 44 -9.70 -13.75 -10.66
C LEU A 44 -11.23 -13.70 -10.48
N SER A 45 -12.01 -14.17 -11.45
CA SER A 45 -13.47 -14.23 -11.30
C SER A 45 -13.86 -15.10 -10.11
N THR A 46 -13.30 -16.30 -10.02
CA THR A 46 -13.53 -17.21 -8.91
C THR A 46 -13.08 -16.61 -7.57
N ALA A 47 -12.00 -15.83 -7.51
CA ALA A 47 -11.59 -15.17 -6.28
C ALA A 47 -12.53 -14.03 -5.84
N PHE A 48 -13.12 -13.28 -6.78
CA PHE A 48 -14.16 -12.31 -6.46
C PHE A 48 -15.43 -12.99 -5.94
N GLU A 49 -15.82 -14.11 -6.56
CA GLU A 49 -16.94 -14.93 -6.08
C GLU A 49 -16.65 -15.45 -4.65
N ASN A 50 -15.49 -16.05 -4.43
CA ASN A 50 -15.09 -16.52 -3.10
C ASN A 50 -14.95 -15.38 -2.07
N ALA A 51 -14.53 -14.18 -2.49
CA ALA A 51 -14.46 -13.00 -1.63
C ALA A 51 -15.84 -12.50 -1.15
N ILE A 52 -16.89 -12.75 -1.96
CA ILE A 52 -18.29 -12.48 -1.57
C ILE A 52 -18.75 -13.49 -0.51
N PHE A 53 -18.28 -14.73 -0.58
CA PHE A 53 -18.70 -15.84 0.28
C PHE A 53 -17.76 -16.17 1.46
N VAL A 54 -16.75 -15.35 1.75
CA VAL A 54 -15.87 -15.52 2.93
C VAL A 54 -16.73 -15.70 4.17
N SER A 55 -16.54 -16.80 4.88
CA SER A 55 -17.41 -17.22 5.98
C SER A 55 -16.90 -16.68 7.31
N SER A 56 -17.81 -16.50 8.29
CA SER A 56 -17.46 -16.13 9.67
C SER A 56 -16.55 -17.14 10.39
N ASN A 57 -16.38 -18.33 9.83
CA ASN A 57 -15.51 -19.40 10.34
C ASN A 57 -14.08 -19.38 9.78
N ASP A 58 -13.76 -18.52 8.81
CA ASP A 58 -12.38 -18.36 8.36
C ASP A 58 -11.57 -17.72 9.48
N ARG A 59 -10.54 -18.42 9.99
CA ARG A 59 -9.61 -17.91 11.01
C ARG A 59 -8.86 -16.71 10.46
N LEU A 60 -9.47 -15.54 10.58
CA LEU A 60 -8.80 -14.26 10.45
C LEU A 60 -8.24 -13.96 11.85
N ASP A 61 -6.94 -14.12 12.03
CA ASP A 61 -6.20 -13.62 13.21
C ASP A 61 -6.07 -12.08 13.15
N GLY A 62 -7.18 -11.43 12.79
CA GLY A 62 -7.32 -10.03 12.39
C GLY A 62 -8.69 -9.48 12.80
N PRO A 63 -9.04 -8.26 12.36
CA PRO A 63 -9.95 -7.37 13.09
C PRO A 63 -11.30 -8.00 13.42
N ASP A 64 -11.79 -7.77 14.66
CA ASP A 64 -13.06 -8.25 15.25
C ASP A 64 -14.05 -8.74 14.18
N LEU A 65 -14.21 -10.07 14.09
CA LEU A 65 -15.02 -10.75 13.07
C LEU A 65 -16.38 -10.08 12.87
N ARG A 66 -16.97 -9.52 13.94
CA ARG A 66 -18.26 -8.83 13.89
C ARG A 66 -18.29 -7.63 12.95
N SER A 67 -17.19 -6.88 12.85
CA SER A 67 -17.14 -5.69 11.99
C SER A 67 -16.96 -6.02 10.51
N LEU A 68 -16.38 -7.20 10.20
CA LEU A 68 -16.19 -7.68 8.83
C LEU A 68 -17.48 -8.15 8.16
N PHE A 69 -18.50 -8.51 8.95
CA PHE A 69 -19.78 -9.04 8.49
C PHE A 69 -20.95 -8.09 8.82
N HIS A 70 -20.74 -6.79 8.61
CA HIS A 70 -21.79 -5.77 8.75
C HIS A 70 -22.45 -5.46 7.40
N PRO A 71 -23.77 -5.20 7.30
CA PRO A 71 -24.45 -4.94 6.03
C PRO A 71 -23.84 -3.80 5.19
N SER A 72 -23.30 -2.77 5.85
CA SER A 72 -22.59 -1.69 5.13
C SER A 72 -21.28 -2.16 4.49
N VAL A 73 -20.63 -3.18 5.03
CA VAL A 73 -19.44 -3.80 4.45
C VAL A 73 -19.84 -4.67 3.26
N ASP A 74 -20.93 -5.45 3.39
CA ASP A 74 -21.47 -6.25 2.28
C ASP A 74 -21.80 -5.40 1.07
N TYR A 75 -22.42 -4.24 1.29
CA TYR A 75 -22.63 -3.24 0.26
C TYR A 75 -21.33 -2.89 -0.49
N TRP A 76 -20.23 -2.63 0.21
CA TRP A 76 -18.96 -2.29 -0.44
C TRP A 76 -18.29 -3.47 -1.11
N VAL A 77 -18.42 -4.68 -0.57
CA VAL A 77 -17.92 -5.89 -1.23
C VAL A 77 -18.66 -6.13 -2.55
N GLU A 78 -20.00 -6.05 -2.56
CA GLU A 78 -20.77 -6.17 -3.80
C GLU A 78 -20.39 -5.08 -4.81
N ARG A 79 -20.19 -3.84 -4.35
CA ARG A 79 -19.77 -2.72 -5.20
C ARG A 79 -18.37 -2.94 -5.78
N PHE A 80 -17.40 -3.36 -4.97
CA PHE A 80 -16.04 -3.63 -5.42
C PHE A 80 -15.92 -4.87 -6.32
N SER A 81 -16.91 -5.77 -6.31
CA SER A 81 -16.94 -6.93 -7.22
C SER A 81 -17.51 -6.62 -8.61
N ARG A 82 -17.96 -5.37 -8.89
CA ARG A 82 -18.65 -5.04 -10.14
C ARG A 82 -18.13 -3.77 -10.84
N GLY A 83 -18.19 -3.80 -12.18
CA GLY A 83 -17.96 -2.65 -13.06
C GLY A 83 -16.65 -1.90 -12.78
N ARG A 84 -16.68 -0.58 -12.90
CA ARG A 84 -15.51 0.30 -12.70
C ARG A 84 -14.80 0.14 -11.35
N TRP A 85 -15.53 -0.25 -10.31
CA TRP A 85 -14.98 -0.38 -8.96
C TRP A 85 -14.12 -1.63 -8.82
N ARG A 86 -14.50 -2.72 -9.51
CA ARG A 86 -13.67 -3.92 -9.65
C ARG A 86 -12.35 -3.62 -10.33
N TYR A 87 -12.38 -2.97 -11.49
CA TYR A 87 -11.16 -2.59 -12.21
C TYR A 87 -10.23 -1.70 -11.38
N SER A 88 -10.81 -0.75 -10.64
CA SER A 88 -10.06 0.11 -9.72
C SER A 88 -9.38 -0.68 -8.61
N LEU A 89 -10.08 -1.67 -8.01
CA LEU A 89 -9.51 -2.51 -6.96
C LEU A 89 -8.41 -3.44 -7.49
N GLU A 90 -8.61 -4.03 -8.67
CA GLU A 90 -7.59 -4.85 -9.35
C GLU A 90 -6.32 -4.04 -9.63
N GLU A 91 -6.46 -2.82 -10.17
CA GLU A 91 -5.33 -1.90 -10.37
C GLU A 91 -4.63 -1.55 -9.04
N ALA A 92 -5.40 -1.26 -7.99
CA ALA A 92 -4.83 -0.94 -6.69
C ALA A 92 -4.02 -2.10 -6.11
N LEU A 93 -4.50 -3.33 -6.27
CA LEU A 93 -3.78 -4.55 -5.89
C LEU A 93 -2.51 -4.75 -6.73
N ARG A 94 -2.55 -4.44 -8.04
CA ARG A 94 -1.34 -4.43 -8.88
C ARG A 94 -0.32 -3.42 -8.38
N ASN A 95 -0.72 -2.24 -7.93
CA ASN A 95 0.23 -1.25 -7.40
C ASN A 95 0.86 -1.71 -6.08
N LEU A 96 0.11 -2.42 -5.24
CA LEU A 96 0.55 -2.92 -3.94
C LEU A 96 1.52 -4.12 -4.04
N TRP A 97 1.40 -4.92 -5.10
CA TRP A 97 2.03 -6.25 -5.22
C TRP A 97 3.53 -6.27 -4.87
N ILE A 98 4.29 -5.25 -5.32
CA ILE A 98 5.74 -5.15 -5.11
C ILE A 98 6.09 -5.04 -3.62
N TYR A 99 5.24 -4.36 -2.85
CA TYR A 99 5.52 -4.00 -1.45
C TYR A 99 4.79 -4.88 -0.46
N GLU A 100 3.74 -5.59 -0.88
CA GLU A 100 2.86 -6.37 -0.03
C GLU A 100 3.63 -7.30 0.93
N GLY A 101 4.52 -8.15 0.42
CA GLY A 101 5.29 -9.08 1.25
C GLY A 101 6.22 -8.38 2.25
N THR A 102 6.69 -7.16 1.95
CA THR A 102 7.44 -6.34 2.91
C THR A 102 6.52 -5.72 3.94
N MET A 103 5.37 -5.19 3.52
CA MET A 103 4.41 -4.54 4.42
C MET A 103 3.80 -5.52 5.41
N ARG A 104 3.43 -6.73 4.96
CA ARG A 104 2.97 -7.82 5.83
C ARG A 104 3.98 -8.16 6.92
N ARG A 105 5.25 -8.31 6.55
CA ARG A 105 6.34 -8.57 7.52
C ARG A 105 6.49 -7.43 8.52
N ILE A 106 6.34 -6.18 8.10
CA ILE A 106 6.38 -5.02 8.99
C ILE A 106 5.20 -5.06 9.96
N PHE A 107 3.99 -5.29 9.47
CA PHE A 107 2.76 -5.32 10.27
C PHE A 107 2.84 -6.44 11.32
N ARG A 108 3.23 -7.65 10.91
CA ARG A 108 3.50 -8.76 11.83
C ARG A 108 4.53 -8.41 12.90
N ARG A 109 5.67 -7.81 12.52
CA ARG A 109 6.71 -7.41 13.48
C ARG A 109 6.28 -6.30 14.43
N ALA A 110 5.40 -5.41 13.99
CA ALA A 110 4.81 -4.37 14.84
C ALA A 110 3.73 -4.94 15.79
N GLY A 111 3.25 -6.17 15.56
CA GLY A 111 2.17 -6.78 16.32
C GLY A 111 0.79 -6.28 15.90
N VAL A 112 0.61 -5.94 14.62
CA VAL A 112 -0.70 -5.62 14.04
C VAL A 112 -1.06 -6.65 12.95
N PRO A 113 -2.36 -6.95 12.72
CA PRO A 113 -2.76 -7.93 11.72
C PRO A 113 -2.24 -7.58 10.32
N GLU A 114 -1.71 -8.58 9.61
CA GLU A 114 -1.07 -8.38 8.31
C GLU A 114 -2.06 -7.90 7.24
N GLU A 115 -3.33 -8.26 7.36
CA GLU A 115 -4.40 -7.89 6.43
C GLU A 115 -4.68 -6.38 6.44
N LEU A 116 -4.28 -5.66 7.49
CA LEU A 116 -4.47 -4.21 7.56
C LEU A 116 -3.68 -3.45 6.48
N ILE A 117 -2.78 -4.11 5.75
CA ILE A 117 -2.14 -3.51 4.57
C ILE A 117 -3.15 -3.05 3.52
N PHE A 118 -4.33 -3.67 3.44
CA PHE A 118 -5.35 -3.34 2.45
C PHE A 118 -6.01 -1.98 2.68
N LEU A 119 -5.80 -1.38 3.86
CA LEU A 119 -6.13 0.02 4.14
C LEU A 119 -5.56 0.96 3.05
N CYS A 120 -4.36 0.68 2.53
CA CYS A 120 -3.74 1.51 1.49
C CYS A 120 -4.51 1.54 0.15
N LEU A 121 -5.39 0.55 -0.09
CA LEU A 121 -6.23 0.52 -1.29
C LEU A 121 -7.31 1.61 -1.22
N VAL A 122 -7.84 1.86 -0.01
CA VAL A 122 -8.79 2.94 0.24
C VAL A 122 -8.08 4.30 0.22
N GLU A 123 -6.87 4.38 0.79
CA GLU A 123 -6.12 5.63 0.90
C GLU A 123 -5.59 6.14 -0.43
N SER A 124 -4.82 5.33 -1.15
CA SER A 124 -4.08 5.82 -2.32
C SER A 124 -4.30 4.98 -3.58
N HIS A 125 -5.20 3.99 -3.54
CA HIS A 125 -5.30 2.97 -4.58
C HIS A 125 -3.95 2.25 -4.80
N GLY A 126 -3.20 2.01 -3.72
CA GLY A 126 -1.87 1.40 -3.77
C GLY A 126 -0.78 2.28 -4.40
N ARG A 127 -1.08 3.53 -4.80
CA ARG A 127 -0.11 4.42 -5.44
C ARG A 127 0.81 5.05 -4.41
N ILE A 128 2.13 4.93 -4.62
CA ILE A 128 3.14 5.52 -3.75
C ILE A 128 3.14 7.03 -3.89
N LEU A 129 3.20 7.57 -5.12
CA LEU A 129 3.35 9.01 -5.37
C LEU A 129 2.02 9.79 -5.28
N SER A 130 1.06 9.31 -4.49
CA SER A 130 -0.23 9.96 -4.30
C SER A 130 -0.13 11.20 -3.41
N LEU A 131 -0.80 12.28 -3.79
CA LEU A 131 -0.93 13.51 -3.02
C LEU A 131 -2.39 13.98 -3.09
N SER A 132 -3.04 14.12 -1.94
CA SER A 132 -4.39 14.67 -1.87
C SER A 132 -4.38 16.19 -2.01
N PRO A 133 -5.52 16.80 -2.40
CA PRO A 133 -5.68 18.25 -2.41
C PRO A 133 -5.43 18.91 -1.04
N HIS A 134 -5.60 18.16 0.04
CA HIS A 134 -5.40 18.62 1.41
C HIS A 134 -3.98 18.35 1.94
N GLY A 135 -3.08 17.79 1.11
CA GLY A 135 -1.67 17.59 1.43
C GLY A 135 -1.33 16.24 2.06
N ALA A 136 -2.29 15.31 2.16
CA ALA A 136 -2.04 13.93 2.57
C ALA A 136 -1.24 13.22 1.48
N ALA A 137 -0.17 12.49 1.84
CA ALA A 137 0.75 11.95 0.83
C ALA A 137 1.14 10.50 1.08
N GLY A 138 1.60 9.86 0.01
CA GLY A 138 2.13 8.51 0.06
C GLY A 138 1.06 7.43 -0.08
N LEU A 139 1.53 6.19 0.07
CA LEU A 139 0.72 4.97 0.07
C LEU A 139 -0.41 5.01 1.12
N TRP A 140 -0.16 5.71 2.23
CA TRP A 140 -1.02 5.74 3.40
C TRP A 140 -1.73 7.07 3.63
N GLN A 141 -1.58 8.02 2.69
CA GLN A 141 -2.15 9.37 2.77
C GLN A 141 -1.92 10.03 4.15
N ILE A 142 -0.67 10.12 4.56
CA ILE A 142 -0.31 10.69 5.87
C ILE A 142 -0.23 12.22 5.74
N MET A 143 -0.89 12.95 6.63
CA MET A 143 -0.74 14.40 6.73
C MET A 143 0.68 14.80 7.16
N PRO A 144 1.23 15.96 6.73
CA PRO A 144 2.60 16.35 7.06
C PRO A 144 2.88 16.42 8.58
N SER A 145 1.93 16.95 9.35
CA SER A 145 2.02 17.02 10.83
C SER A 145 2.05 15.64 11.46
N THR A 146 1.14 14.76 11.05
CA THR A 146 1.07 13.37 11.51
C THR A 146 2.35 12.60 11.15
N ALA A 147 2.87 12.78 9.93
CA ALA A 147 4.10 12.13 9.50
C ALA A 147 5.28 12.50 10.39
N ARG A 148 5.45 13.80 10.71
CA ARG A 148 6.49 14.26 11.64
C ARG A 148 6.30 13.70 13.05
N TYR A 149 5.06 13.69 13.54
CA TYR A 149 4.73 13.06 14.83
C TYR A 149 5.10 11.56 14.87
N LEU A 150 4.94 10.84 13.76
CA LEU A 150 5.31 9.43 13.62
C LEU A 150 6.81 9.19 13.34
N GLY A 151 7.62 10.26 13.35
CA GLY A 151 9.07 10.21 13.15
C GLY A 151 9.51 10.15 11.70
N LEU A 152 8.63 10.46 10.75
CA LEU A 152 8.99 10.58 9.32
C LEU A 152 9.56 11.97 9.04
N ARG A 153 10.61 12.03 8.22
CA ARG A 153 11.16 13.27 7.69
C ARG A 153 10.26 13.81 6.57
N VAL A 154 9.80 15.05 6.72
CA VAL A 154 9.01 15.77 5.70
C VAL A 154 9.57 17.17 5.55
N ASN A 155 10.31 17.42 4.48
CA ASN A 155 10.88 18.72 4.11
C ASN A 155 11.05 18.84 2.58
N ASN A 156 11.62 19.95 2.11
CA ASN A 156 11.77 20.25 0.68
C ASN A 156 12.75 19.33 -0.07
N VAL A 157 13.57 18.55 0.63
CA VAL A 157 14.55 17.63 0.04
C VAL A 157 14.02 16.20 0.06
N VAL A 158 13.49 15.78 1.21
CA VAL A 158 13.01 14.43 1.47
C VAL A 158 11.64 14.46 2.12
N ASP A 159 10.74 13.64 1.59
CA ASP A 159 9.43 13.37 2.14
C ASP A 159 9.21 11.84 2.26
N GLU A 160 9.47 11.31 3.45
CA GLU A 160 9.43 9.88 3.75
C GLU A 160 8.00 9.32 3.80
N ARG A 161 6.97 10.14 3.60
CA ARG A 161 5.61 9.64 3.33
C ARG A 161 5.54 8.85 2.03
N TYR A 162 6.41 9.19 1.06
CA TYR A 162 6.55 8.45 -0.19
C TYR A 162 7.49 7.24 -0.08
N ASP A 163 8.16 7.02 1.05
CA ASP A 163 8.94 5.81 1.28
C ASP A 163 8.01 4.67 1.76
N PRO A 164 7.77 3.62 0.95
CA PRO A 164 6.81 2.58 1.28
C PRO A 164 7.22 1.72 2.49
N VAL A 165 8.50 1.67 2.86
CA VAL A 165 8.96 0.91 4.04
C VAL A 165 8.82 1.75 5.30
N LYS A 166 9.34 2.98 5.29
CA LYS A 166 9.30 3.87 6.47
C LYS A 166 7.87 4.29 6.81
N SER A 167 7.08 4.68 5.80
CA SER A 167 5.69 5.06 6.02
C SER A 167 4.84 3.89 6.55
N THR A 168 5.10 2.66 6.08
CA THR A 168 4.45 1.45 6.60
C THR A 168 4.82 1.18 8.07
N TRP A 169 6.08 1.35 8.46
CA TRP A 169 6.47 1.25 9.88
C TRP A 169 5.81 2.33 10.75
N ALA A 170 5.70 3.56 10.24
CA ALA A 170 4.99 4.64 10.91
C ALA A 170 3.50 4.31 11.11
N VAL A 171 2.83 3.83 10.06
CA VAL A 171 1.40 3.47 10.11
C VAL A 171 1.15 2.25 10.98
N ALA A 172 1.98 1.21 10.91
CA ALA A 172 1.83 0.03 11.77
C ALA A 172 1.88 0.40 13.26
N ARG A 173 2.82 1.27 13.65
CA ARG A 173 2.92 1.80 15.01
C ARG A 173 1.71 2.67 15.38
N TYR A 174 1.24 3.49 14.45
CA TYR A 174 0.07 4.33 14.69
C TYR A 174 -1.21 3.51 14.87
N LEU A 175 -1.46 2.53 14.00
CA LEU A 175 -2.60 1.61 14.11
C LEU A 175 -2.57 0.83 15.42
N LYS A 176 -1.40 0.37 15.86
CA LYS A 176 -1.23 -0.27 17.18
C LYS A 176 -1.63 0.66 18.32
N LYS A 177 -1.12 1.90 18.34
CA LYS A 177 -1.47 2.92 19.34
C LYS A 177 -2.98 3.17 19.39
N LEU A 178 -3.60 3.33 18.21
CA LEU A 178 -5.05 3.52 18.12
C LEU A 178 -5.81 2.30 18.66
N TYR A 179 -5.32 1.09 18.38
CA TYR A 179 -5.93 -0.14 18.88
C TYR A 179 -5.78 -0.29 20.40
N GLU A 180 -4.63 0.04 20.97
CA GLU A 180 -4.43 0.09 22.42
C GLU A 180 -5.39 1.07 23.09
N LYS A 181 -5.70 2.20 22.44
CA LYS A 181 -6.66 3.19 22.94
C LYS A 181 -8.12 2.73 22.81
N PHE A 182 -8.53 2.29 21.63
CA PHE A 182 -9.94 2.04 21.33
C PHE A 182 -10.36 0.58 21.49
N GLY A 183 -9.44 -0.38 21.50
CA GLY A 183 -9.70 -1.82 21.66
C GLY A 183 -10.55 -2.45 20.54
N ARG A 184 -10.90 -1.70 19.50
CA ARG A 184 -11.74 -2.17 18.38
C ARG A 184 -11.31 -1.53 17.06
N TRP A 185 -11.23 -2.33 16.01
CA TRP A 185 -10.70 -1.89 14.73
C TRP A 185 -11.63 -0.96 13.94
N ASP A 186 -12.93 -1.09 14.12
CA ASP A 186 -13.94 -0.17 13.56
C ASP A 186 -13.70 1.27 14.04
N LEU A 187 -13.40 1.45 15.33
CA LEU A 187 -13.03 2.72 15.93
C LEU A 187 -11.61 3.17 15.55
N VAL A 188 -10.67 2.23 15.36
CA VAL A 188 -9.32 2.55 14.86
C VAL A 188 -9.39 3.15 13.46
N PHE A 189 -10.14 2.54 12.54
CA PHE A 189 -10.30 3.06 11.18
C PHE A 189 -11.05 4.39 11.19
N ALA A 190 -12.07 4.53 12.04
CA ALA A 190 -12.73 5.82 12.24
C ALA A 190 -11.73 6.89 12.69
N ALA A 191 -10.84 6.57 13.65
CA ALA A 191 -9.85 7.50 14.18
C ALA A 191 -8.73 7.81 13.18
N TYR A 192 -8.39 6.86 12.32
CA TYR A 192 -7.42 7.07 11.23
C TYR A 192 -7.94 8.11 10.24
N ASN A 193 -9.22 8.05 9.87
CA ASN A 193 -9.84 8.98 8.91
C ASN A 193 -10.31 10.30 9.55
N TYR A 194 -11.05 10.22 10.66
CA TYR A 194 -11.70 11.38 11.30
C TYR A 194 -10.83 12.06 12.36
N GLY A 195 -9.76 11.39 12.81
CA GLY A 195 -8.88 11.84 13.87
C GLY A 195 -9.21 11.22 15.24
N GLU A 196 -8.14 10.93 15.99
CA GLU A 196 -8.16 10.28 17.31
C GLU A 196 -9.07 11.02 18.31
N TYR A 197 -8.88 12.32 18.45
CA TYR A 197 -9.65 13.15 19.39
C TYR A 197 -11.13 13.25 19.02
N GLY A 198 -11.44 13.31 17.72
CA GLY A 198 -12.82 13.40 17.25
C GLY A 198 -13.62 12.14 17.59
N VAL A 199 -13.02 10.96 17.39
CA VAL A 199 -13.64 9.68 17.75
C VAL A 199 -13.82 9.56 19.27
N GLU A 200 -12.80 9.94 20.05
CA GLU A 200 -12.88 9.96 21.51
C GLU A 200 -13.99 10.88 22.04
N GLU A 201 -14.15 12.06 21.44
CA GLU A 201 -15.24 12.99 21.74
C GLU A 201 -16.61 12.36 21.49
N LYS A 202 -16.81 11.66 20.35
CA LYS A 202 -18.07 10.97 20.06
C LYS A 202 -18.35 9.84 21.04
N ILE A 203 -17.36 8.99 21.34
CA ILE A 203 -17.51 7.90 22.31
C ILE A 203 -17.94 8.46 23.68
N ARG A 204 -17.25 9.50 24.16
CA ARG A 204 -17.57 10.13 25.46
C ARG A 204 -18.96 10.76 25.46
N ARG A 205 -19.34 11.45 24.38
CA ARG A 205 -20.62 12.16 24.28
C ARG A 205 -21.83 11.21 24.22
N TYR A 206 -21.71 10.10 23.51
CA TYR A 206 -22.83 9.19 23.27
C TYR A 206 -22.78 7.92 24.14
N GLY A 207 -21.69 7.67 24.86
CA GLY A 207 -21.54 6.49 25.71
C GLY A 207 -21.45 5.17 24.93
N VAL A 208 -21.09 5.23 23.64
CA VAL A 208 -21.08 4.08 22.73
C VAL A 208 -19.66 3.85 22.21
N LYS A 209 -19.13 2.65 22.43
CA LYS A 209 -17.81 2.21 21.95
C LYS A 209 -17.95 1.19 20.81
N ASP A 210 -18.70 1.58 19.80
CA ASP A 210 -18.95 0.82 18.57
C ASP A 210 -19.20 1.81 17.43
N PHE A 211 -18.43 1.71 16.34
CA PHE A 211 -18.51 2.66 15.25
C PHE A 211 -19.88 2.61 14.55
N PHE A 212 -20.39 1.42 14.27
CA PHE A 212 -21.63 1.26 13.50
C PHE A 212 -22.84 1.81 14.26
N ARG A 213 -22.88 1.61 15.58
CA ARG A 213 -23.89 2.26 16.45
C ARG A 213 -23.72 3.78 16.49
N LEU A 214 -22.48 4.30 16.52
CA LEU A 214 -22.25 5.75 16.42
C LEU A 214 -22.70 6.32 15.07
N VAL A 215 -22.63 5.53 13.99
CA VAL A 215 -23.17 5.92 12.68
C VAL A 215 -24.70 6.06 12.70
N GLU A 216 -25.42 5.18 13.40
CA GLU A 216 -26.89 5.26 13.58
C GLU A 216 -27.30 6.56 14.28
N LEU A 217 -26.48 7.03 15.23
CA LEU A 217 -26.64 8.31 15.92
C LEU A 217 -26.31 9.53 15.05
N ARG A 218 -25.94 9.31 13.78
CA ARG A 218 -25.62 10.36 12.78
C ARG A 218 -24.54 11.34 13.25
N CYS A 219 -23.61 10.89 14.09
CA CYS A 219 -22.60 11.75 14.70
C CYS A 219 -21.27 11.85 13.90
N PHE A 220 -21.14 11.11 12.80
CA PHE A 220 -20.00 11.16 11.88
C PHE A 220 -20.38 11.75 10.51
N PRO A 221 -19.46 12.49 9.84
CA PRO A 221 -19.68 12.96 8.48
C PRO A 221 -19.83 11.78 7.50
N ARG A 222 -20.43 12.05 6.33
CA ARG A 222 -20.67 11.01 5.31
C ARG A 222 -19.39 10.30 4.87
N GLU A 223 -18.29 11.05 4.80
CA GLU A 223 -16.97 10.53 4.46
C GLU A 223 -16.55 9.40 5.40
N THR A 224 -16.46 9.66 6.70
CA THR A 224 -16.09 8.67 7.72
C THR A 224 -17.07 7.50 7.79
N ARG A 225 -18.38 7.78 7.70
CA ARG A 225 -19.44 6.74 7.62
C ARG A 225 -19.22 5.76 6.48
N THR A 226 -18.62 6.22 5.40
CA THR A 226 -18.33 5.44 4.20
C THR A 226 -16.95 4.79 4.24
N TYR A 227 -15.98 5.48 4.83
CA TYR A 227 -14.58 5.06 4.90
C TYR A 227 -14.42 3.72 5.63
N VAL A 228 -14.94 3.60 6.86
CA VAL A 228 -14.73 2.40 7.68
C VAL A 228 -15.28 1.14 7.00
N PRO A 229 -16.51 1.13 6.45
CA PRO A 229 -17.00 -0.02 5.70
C PRO A 229 -16.16 -0.38 4.46
N LYS A 230 -15.63 0.61 3.73
CA LYS A 230 -14.73 0.35 2.59
C LYS A 230 -13.45 -0.35 3.02
N VAL A 231 -12.84 0.07 4.12
CA VAL A 231 -11.62 -0.56 4.65
C VAL A 231 -11.88 -2.03 4.96
N PHE A 232 -12.94 -2.34 5.72
CA PHE A 232 -13.30 -3.73 5.99
C PHE A 232 -13.59 -4.54 4.73
N ALA A 233 -14.25 -3.94 3.73
CA ALA A 233 -14.49 -4.60 2.45
C ALA A 233 -13.18 -4.92 1.71
N THR A 234 -12.23 -3.97 1.66
CA THR A 234 -10.91 -4.23 1.06
C THR A 234 -10.11 -5.27 1.81
N ILE A 235 -10.24 -5.36 3.14
CA ILE A 235 -9.62 -6.41 3.95
C ILE A 235 -10.22 -7.77 3.62
N ARG A 236 -11.56 -7.87 3.59
CA ARG A 236 -12.29 -9.11 3.30
C ARG A 236 -11.97 -9.65 1.91
N MET A 237 -11.87 -8.77 0.92
CA MET A 237 -11.60 -9.16 -0.47
C MET A 237 -10.11 -9.36 -0.75
N GLY A 238 -9.25 -8.53 -0.16
CA GLY A 238 -7.84 -8.42 -0.55
C GLY A 238 -7.07 -9.73 -0.44
N ARG A 239 -7.33 -10.55 0.60
CA ARG A 239 -6.61 -11.83 0.80
C ARG A 239 -6.89 -12.82 -0.33
N SER A 240 -8.15 -13.01 -0.69
CA SER A 240 -8.57 -13.91 -1.78
C SER A 240 -8.11 -13.39 -3.15
N LEU A 241 -8.21 -12.08 -3.38
CA LEU A 241 -7.83 -11.46 -4.65
C LEU A 241 -6.32 -11.46 -4.89
N LEU A 242 -5.52 -11.20 -3.86
CA LEU A 242 -4.07 -11.33 -3.99
C LEU A 242 -3.68 -12.76 -4.30
N TYR A 243 -4.25 -13.75 -3.59
CA TYR A 243 -3.96 -15.16 -3.85
C TYR A 243 -4.25 -15.55 -5.31
N ALA A 244 -5.37 -15.09 -5.89
CA ALA A 244 -5.62 -15.31 -7.32
C ALA A 244 -4.67 -14.55 -8.24
N GLN A 245 -4.29 -13.30 -7.91
CA GLN A 245 -3.25 -12.59 -8.66
C GLN A 245 -1.89 -13.28 -8.59
N TYR A 246 -1.55 -13.93 -7.47
CA TYR A 246 -0.32 -14.71 -7.32
C TYR A 246 -0.28 -15.95 -8.21
N MET A 247 -1.44 -16.55 -8.49
CA MET A 247 -1.57 -17.74 -9.33
C MET A 247 -1.66 -17.40 -10.83
N ASP A 248 -1.91 -16.14 -11.17
CA ASP A 248 -1.80 -15.60 -12.52
C ASP A 248 -0.31 -15.31 -12.81
N LYS A 249 0.39 -16.36 -13.29
CA LYS A 249 1.85 -16.48 -13.35
C LYS A 249 2.49 -15.61 -14.44
N GLU A 250 2.59 -14.31 -14.23
CA GLU A 250 3.59 -13.48 -14.94
C GLU A 250 4.00 -12.27 -14.10
N ARG A 251 4.67 -12.47 -12.94
CA ARG A 251 5.22 -11.31 -12.20
C ARG A 251 6.61 -11.52 -11.62
N LEU A 252 7.50 -10.67 -12.12
CA LEU A 252 8.91 -10.44 -11.78
C LEU A 252 9.12 -10.24 -10.29
N THR A 253 9.81 -11.13 -9.61
CA THR A 253 10.38 -10.82 -8.29
C THR A 253 11.43 -9.72 -8.46
N VAL A 254 11.04 -8.46 -8.29
CA VAL A 254 11.98 -7.33 -8.31
C VAL A 254 12.72 -7.29 -6.97
N ARG A 255 13.57 -8.29 -6.71
CA ARG A 255 14.78 -8.07 -5.91
C ARG A 255 15.78 -7.40 -6.85
N ALA A 256 15.52 -6.15 -7.22
CA ALA A 256 16.40 -5.40 -8.11
C ALA A 256 17.01 -4.18 -7.43
N VAL A 257 16.87 -4.04 -6.10
CA VAL A 257 17.42 -2.92 -5.35
C VAL A 257 18.20 -3.35 -4.11
N GLU A 258 19.28 -2.64 -3.83
CA GLU A 258 20.07 -2.67 -2.60
C GLU A 258 19.85 -1.36 -1.84
N VAL A 259 19.95 -1.42 -0.50
CA VAL A 259 19.75 -0.25 0.38
C VAL A 259 21.11 0.18 0.93
N LEU A 260 21.48 1.44 0.71
CA LEU A 260 22.71 2.05 1.20
C LEU A 260 22.39 3.20 2.14
N ARG A 261 23.19 3.34 3.20
CA ARG A 261 23.08 4.50 4.08
C ARG A 261 23.94 5.63 3.53
N VAL A 262 23.35 6.80 3.33
CA VAL A 262 24.08 8.01 2.92
C VAL A 262 24.99 8.46 4.07
N THR A 263 26.30 8.36 3.87
CA THR A 263 27.35 8.70 4.85
C THR A 263 27.99 10.06 4.60
N ARG A 264 27.87 10.59 3.38
CA ARG A 264 28.35 11.91 2.98
C ARG A 264 27.30 12.62 2.10
N PRO A 265 27.37 13.95 1.92
CA PRO A 265 26.51 14.65 0.99
C PRO A 265 26.66 14.11 -0.45
N VAL A 266 25.55 13.71 -1.05
CA VAL A 266 25.45 13.33 -2.47
C VAL A 266 24.03 13.65 -2.95
N SER A 267 23.89 14.16 -4.17
CA SER A 267 22.57 14.36 -4.80
C SER A 267 22.19 13.14 -5.64
N LEU A 268 20.90 12.96 -5.98
CA LEU A 268 20.53 11.91 -6.93
C LEU A 268 21.05 12.20 -8.34
N MET A 269 21.21 13.48 -8.71
CA MET A 269 21.80 13.87 -9.98
C MET A 269 23.27 13.44 -10.08
N GLU A 270 24.09 13.74 -9.08
CA GLU A 270 25.49 13.32 -9.02
C GLU A 270 25.60 11.78 -9.06
N LEU A 271 24.76 11.08 -8.31
CA LEU A 271 24.73 9.63 -8.33
C LEU A 271 24.32 9.08 -9.71
N SER A 272 23.41 9.77 -10.41
CA SER A 272 22.98 9.42 -11.77
C SER A 272 24.17 9.41 -12.74
N GLU A 273 25.02 10.43 -12.65
CA GLU A 273 26.22 10.59 -13.48
C GLU A 273 27.24 9.49 -13.16
N ILE A 274 27.52 9.25 -11.87
CA ILE A 274 28.49 8.24 -11.44
C ILE A 274 28.05 6.83 -11.83
N LEU A 275 26.75 6.53 -11.69
CA LEU A 275 26.20 5.22 -12.02
C LEU A 275 25.92 5.04 -13.52
N GLY A 276 26.06 6.09 -14.33
CA GLY A 276 25.79 6.05 -15.76
C GLY A 276 24.33 5.68 -16.08
N MET A 277 23.37 6.13 -15.26
CA MET A 277 21.95 5.79 -15.46
C MET A 277 21.05 7.02 -15.50
N PRO A 278 19.82 6.92 -16.06
CA PRO A 278 18.90 8.04 -16.08
C PRO A 278 18.44 8.43 -14.67
N LEU A 279 18.44 9.73 -14.37
CA LEU A 279 17.96 10.25 -13.08
C LEU A 279 16.53 9.80 -12.76
N SER A 280 15.69 9.68 -13.79
CA SER A 280 14.31 9.20 -13.65
C SER A 280 14.23 7.77 -13.10
N VAL A 281 15.21 6.90 -13.37
CA VAL A 281 15.29 5.57 -12.78
C VAL A 281 15.58 5.70 -11.29
N LEU A 282 16.61 6.45 -10.90
CA LEU A 282 16.95 6.66 -9.48
C LEU A 282 15.81 7.29 -8.68
N MET A 283 15.09 8.25 -9.25
CA MET A 283 13.91 8.85 -8.61
C MET A 283 12.77 7.83 -8.41
N ARG A 284 12.55 6.90 -9.36
CA ARG A 284 11.56 5.82 -9.18
C ARG A 284 11.93 4.86 -8.05
N LEU A 285 13.23 4.61 -7.85
CA LEU A 285 13.73 3.76 -6.76
C LEU A 285 13.73 4.50 -5.41
N ASN A 286 13.82 5.83 -5.43
CA ASN A 286 13.88 6.69 -4.25
C ASN A 286 12.71 7.68 -4.21
N PRO A 287 11.45 7.20 -4.14
CA PRO A 287 10.25 8.05 -4.25
C PRO A 287 10.14 9.12 -3.15
N ALA A 288 10.88 8.98 -2.05
CA ALA A 288 10.96 9.98 -0.99
C ALA A 288 11.79 11.22 -1.34
N VAL A 289 12.63 11.18 -2.38
CA VAL A 289 13.45 12.33 -2.77
C VAL A 289 12.60 13.30 -3.60
N ARG A 290 12.46 14.52 -3.10
CA ARG A 290 11.65 15.58 -3.73
C ARG A 290 12.47 16.50 -4.61
N ASN A 291 13.72 16.76 -4.21
CA ASN A 291 14.66 17.56 -4.98
C ASN A 291 15.92 16.73 -5.28
N PRO A 292 16.08 16.20 -6.51
CA PRO A 292 17.20 15.32 -6.85
C PRO A 292 18.54 16.05 -7.00
N TYR A 293 18.54 17.39 -7.03
CA TYR A 293 19.73 18.23 -7.21
C TYR A 293 20.35 18.67 -5.88
N VAL A 294 19.64 18.47 -4.76
CA VAL A 294 20.12 18.81 -3.43
C VAL A 294 20.69 17.57 -2.75
N ASN A 295 21.77 17.77 -2.00
CA ASN A 295 22.41 16.69 -1.25
C ASN A 295 21.44 16.03 -0.27
N LEU A 296 21.41 14.70 -0.34
CA LEU A 296 20.61 13.88 0.55
C LEU A 296 21.12 14.02 1.99
N PRO A 297 20.22 14.06 2.98
CA PRO A 297 20.61 14.18 4.38
C PRO A 297 21.35 12.92 4.85
N GLY A 298 22.33 13.12 5.75
CA GLY A 298 23.04 12.02 6.39
C GLY A 298 22.08 10.99 7.01
N GLY A 299 22.40 9.71 6.82
CA GLY A 299 21.59 8.59 7.28
C GLY A 299 20.34 8.29 6.44
N PHE A 300 20.10 8.99 5.34
CA PHE A 300 19.07 8.60 4.37
C PHE A 300 19.34 7.17 3.84
N LEU A 301 18.27 6.39 3.64
CA LEU A 301 18.35 5.04 3.09
C LEU A 301 18.11 5.14 1.58
N LEU A 302 19.19 5.07 0.83
CA LEU A 302 19.24 5.18 -0.62
C LEU A 302 19.03 3.81 -1.26
N HIS A 303 18.07 3.69 -2.14
CA HIS A 303 17.86 2.51 -2.97
C HIS A 303 18.60 2.64 -4.29
N VAL A 304 19.46 1.67 -4.60
CA VAL A 304 20.19 1.58 -5.88
C VAL A 304 19.95 0.22 -6.51
N PRO A 305 20.08 0.06 -7.84
CA PRO A 305 19.95 -1.26 -8.44
C PRO A 305 20.97 -2.27 -7.93
N ILE A 306 20.56 -3.55 -7.85
CA ILE A 306 21.49 -4.64 -7.55
C ILE A 306 22.65 -4.62 -8.56
N GLY A 307 23.87 -4.84 -8.05
CA GLY A 307 25.10 -4.89 -8.84
C GLY A 307 25.76 -3.53 -9.04
N LEU A 308 25.09 -2.43 -8.68
CA LEU A 308 25.67 -1.09 -8.67
C LEU A 308 26.05 -0.62 -7.27
N ARG A 309 25.87 -1.46 -6.24
CA ARG A 309 26.22 -1.14 -4.86
C ARG A 309 27.65 -0.67 -4.71
N ASP A 310 28.64 -1.37 -5.24
CA ASP A 310 30.05 -1.02 -4.98
C ASP A 310 30.44 0.30 -5.66
N LEU A 311 29.84 0.61 -6.81
CA LEU A 311 30.00 1.90 -7.47
C LEU A 311 29.32 3.01 -6.66
N ALA A 312 28.11 2.77 -6.18
CA ALA A 312 27.39 3.69 -5.29
C ALA A 312 28.10 3.88 -3.94
N VAL A 313 28.73 2.84 -3.38
CA VAL A 313 29.54 2.92 -2.16
C VAL A 313 30.78 3.76 -2.41
N ARG A 314 31.50 3.58 -3.52
CA ARG A 314 32.61 4.49 -3.88
C ARG A 314 32.12 5.94 -3.99
N ALA A 315 30.96 6.12 -4.63
CA ALA A 315 30.20 7.37 -4.70
C ALA A 315 29.60 7.83 -3.36
N LEU A 316 29.79 7.12 -2.25
CA LEU A 316 29.41 7.51 -0.89
C LEU A 316 30.62 7.62 0.06
N TRP A 317 31.80 7.19 -0.38
CA TRP A 317 33.02 7.10 0.46
C TRP A 317 34.18 7.98 -0.04
N GLY A 318 34.11 8.53 -1.25
CA GLY A 318 34.97 9.64 -1.67
C GLY A 318 36.22 9.23 -2.45
N SER A 319 36.33 7.97 -2.85
CA SER A 319 37.37 7.53 -3.77
C SER A 319 37.05 8.08 -5.17
N ARG A 320 37.48 9.31 -5.47
CA ARG A 320 37.70 9.70 -6.86
C ARG A 320 38.65 8.67 -7.46
N VAL A 321 38.13 7.83 -8.35
CA VAL A 321 38.98 7.11 -9.29
C VAL A 321 39.58 8.22 -10.15
N MET A 322 40.86 8.54 -9.91
CA MET A 322 41.69 9.25 -10.87
C MET A 322 41.89 8.36 -12.09
#